data_AF-A0A9P8RS38-F1
#
_entry.id   AF-A0A9P8RS38-F1
#
_cell.length_a   1.000
_cell.length_b   1.000
_cell.length_c   1.000
_cell.angle_alpha   90.00
_cell.angle_beta   90.00
_cell.angle_gamma   90.00
#
_symmetry.space_group_name_H-M   'P 1'
#
loop_
_entity.id
_entity.type
_entity.pdbx_description
1 polymer ?
#
loop_
_entity_poly.entity_id
_entity_poly.type
_entity_poly.pdbx_seq_one_letter_code
_entity_poly.pdbx_strand_id
1 'polypeptide(L)'
;MPALSILVGSTTPAPARPARLTDITRMPTPSAELKRTKLLIVQLETATNCARAVQYVRCTLQKSPDDVASCVADNAVKADWLPQIQSYTGAKSCPDIDVYLVSQGLHILRHVLGSLISVLFWPWVVYTIARRFKSFQRQRDGKKESAELRDFHQISKGSESHLDNGWVGCNPWVLEKRYTLKATRLLQTIGREVLVAYLTTIVLSKSGTFGTSSFNEEISFYVVRPRPAPFLGLLGLFEPWSQKGLAELVVDGMLSFVAGTNVAINYWGLVNHPPDNPAAPASDLKNLAVGAVMTCIPAFAVLAITFLVSMAMVSDSDKKKPRRKEDDGCATLIAGLCIWSLWLLAIAAFICVLPLVALVEMVAAAVVAIRKKGKNGGSGLGDDDDSWPNAVRRSRWEEPLTTTSGKFRVLYALFVLSSFVINVGNWLFFANYLKLEGEMYCPTEVGRIMAIWVLVPFGIDLLFYAFRAWTRDTYADTHPQHGSAHEVPPL
;
A
#
# COMPACT_ATOMS: atom_id res chain seq x y z
N MET A 1 8.71 -65.92 35.69
CA MET A 1 8.67 -67.21 34.98
C MET A 1 7.95 -66.99 33.65
N PRO A 2 8.44 -67.51 32.51
CA PRO A 2 9.82 -67.50 31.99
C PRO A 2 9.89 -66.68 30.67
N ALA A 3 10.96 -65.97 30.29
CA ALA A 3 12.37 -66.32 30.03
C ALA A 3 12.65 -66.85 28.60
N LEU A 4 13.53 -66.15 27.87
CA LEU A 4 14.66 -66.59 27.01
C LEU A 4 15.01 -65.39 26.09
N SER A 5 16.16 -64.70 26.13
CA SER A 5 17.60 -65.06 26.11
C SER A 5 18.07 -65.75 24.82
N ILE A 6 18.78 -65.02 23.94
CA ILE A 6 19.96 -65.49 23.20
C ILE A 6 20.98 -64.34 23.05
N LEU A 7 22.23 -64.65 23.41
CA LEU A 7 23.47 -63.87 23.33
C LEU A 7 23.98 -63.71 21.89
N VAL A 8 24.75 -62.64 21.62
CA VAL A 8 26.08 -62.75 20.98
C VAL A 8 27.01 -61.69 21.59
N GLY A 9 28.16 -62.13 22.12
CA GLY A 9 29.26 -61.27 22.56
C GLY A 9 30.45 -61.34 21.60
N SER A 10 31.35 -60.37 21.67
CA SER A 10 32.74 -60.41 21.15
C SER A 10 33.45 -59.13 21.58
N THR A 11 34.18 -59.11 22.70
CA THR A 11 35.65 -59.22 22.80
C THR A 11 36.45 -58.24 21.95
N THR A 12 36.95 -57.19 22.61
CA THR A 12 38.19 -56.46 22.28
C THR A 12 39.42 -57.32 22.56
N PRO A 13 40.51 -57.14 21.77
CA PRO A 13 41.77 -56.77 22.41
C PRO A 13 42.53 -55.65 21.67
N ALA A 14 43.42 -55.00 22.41
CA ALA A 14 44.31 -53.89 22.01
C ALA A 14 45.60 -54.42 21.30
N PRO A 15 46.72 -53.66 21.26
CA PRO A 15 47.08 -52.65 20.26
C PRO A 15 48.36 -53.02 19.47
N ALA A 16 48.62 -52.38 18.32
CA ALA A 16 49.93 -52.41 17.66
C ALA A 16 50.30 -51.06 17.01
N ARG A 17 51.43 -50.49 17.46
CA ARG A 17 52.26 -49.47 16.76
C ARG A 17 53.19 -50.19 15.75
N PRO A 18 54.11 -49.49 15.05
CA PRO A 18 53.94 -48.38 14.12
C PRO A 18 54.55 -48.74 12.74
N ALA A 19 54.05 -48.14 11.65
CA ALA A 19 54.77 -48.15 10.37
C ALA A 19 55.29 -46.74 10.05
N ARG A 20 56.55 -46.69 9.65
CA ARG A 20 57.40 -45.51 9.44
C ARG A 20 57.67 -45.40 7.94
N LEU A 21 57.68 -44.16 7.41
CA LEU A 21 58.27 -43.73 6.11
C LEU A 21 57.57 -44.33 4.87
N THR A 22 57.21 -43.64 3.80
CA THR A 22 57.69 -42.50 3.00
C THR A 22 56.45 -41.99 2.23
N ASP A 23 56.17 -40.71 2.01
CA ASP A 23 56.71 -39.92 0.89
C ASP A 23 56.06 -38.54 0.96
N ILE A 24 56.88 -37.49 1.05
CA ILE A 24 56.47 -36.11 0.81
C ILE A 24 56.89 -35.81 -0.62
N THR A 25 56.00 -36.02 -1.60
CA THR A 25 56.00 -35.28 -2.86
C THR A 25 54.76 -35.63 -3.68
N ARG A 26 53.73 -34.79 -3.59
CA ARG A 26 52.89 -34.27 -4.70
C ARG A 26 51.60 -33.72 -4.12
N MET A 27 51.52 -32.40 -4.04
CA MET A 27 50.21 -31.75 -4.07
C MET A 27 49.54 -32.15 -5.40
N PRO A 28 48.32 -32.69 -5.39
CA PRO A 28 47.59 -32.88 -6.63
C PRO A 28 47.27 -31.49 -7.21
N THR A 29 47.82 -31.22 -8.39
CA THR A 29 47.43 -30.08 -9.21
C THR A 29 45.91 -30.09 -9.42
N PRO A 30 45.20 -28.96 -9.21
CA PRO A 30 43.76 -28.88 -9.43
C PRO A 30 43.48 -28.77 -10.93
N SER A 31 43.64 -29.85 -11.71
CA SER A 31 43.77 -29.70 -13.16
C SER A 31 42.84 -30.53 -14.04
N ALA A 32 42.05 -31.48 -13.51
CA ALA A 32 41.11 -32.24 -14.34
C ALA A 32 39.70 -32.26 -13.76
N GLU A 33 39.53 -32.63 -12.48
CA GLU A 33 38.20 -32.67 -11.87
C GLU A 33 37.56 -31.30 -11.77
N LEU A 34 38.27 -30.28 -11.24
CA LEU A 34 37.73 -28.92 -11.11
C LEU A 34 37.36 -28.30 -12.48
N LYS A 35 38.10 -28.65 -13.54
CA LYS A 35 37.77 -28.25 -14.91
C LYS A 35 36.56 -29.03 -15.44
N ARG A 36 36.43 -30.32 -15.14
CA ARG A 36 35.25 -31.13 -15.48
C ARG A 36 34.00 -30.64 -14.78
N THR A 37 34.07 -30.29 -13.49
CA THR A 37 32.94 -29.74 -12.74
C THR A 37 32.54 -28.38 -13.30
N LYS A 38 33.51 -27.50 -13.60
CA LYS A 38 33.22 -26.21 -14.25
C LYS A 38 32.64 -26.37 -15.65
N LEU A 39 33.11 -27.34 -16.45
CA LEU A 39 32.59 -27.61 -17.79
C LEU A 39 31.18 -28.21 -17.75
N LEU A 40 30.90 -29.08 -16.76
CA LEU A 40 29.55 -29.63 -16.52
C LEU A 40 28.57 -28.56 -16.07
N ILE A 41 28.99 -27.63 -15.21
CA ILE A 41 28.18 -26.48 -14.78
C ILE A 41 27.85 -25.59 -15.98
N VAL A 42 28.84 -25.28 -16.83
CA VAL A 42 28.65 -24.45 -18.04
C VAL A 42 27.81 -25.18 -19.11
N GLN A 43 27.92 -26.50 -19.24
CA GLN A 43 27.06 -27.26 -20.17
C GLN A 43 25.63 -27.44 -19.66
N LEU A 44 25.41 -27.54 -18.34
CA LEU A 44 24.07 -27.55 -17.74
C LEU A 44 23.33 -26.21 -17.91
N GLU A 45 24.06 -25.08 -18.00
CA GLU A 45 23.48 -23.76 -18.27
C GLU A 45 22.91 -23.64 -19.70
N THR A 46 23.40 -24.44 -20.65
CA THR A 46 23.09 -24.25 -22.08
C THR A 46 21.94 -25.10 -22.65
N ALA A 47 21.41 -26.10 -21.94
CA ALA A 47 20.40 -27.00 -22.49
C ALA A 47 19.22 -27.21 -21.53
N THR A 48 18.12 -26.47 -21.77
CA THR A 48 16.75 -26.78 -21.32
C THR A 48 16.65 -27.38 -19.91
N ASN A 49 17.05 -26.62 -18.87
CA ASN A 49 16.75 -26.91 -17.45
C ASN A 49 17.38 -25.86 -16.51
N CYS A 50 17.28 -24.56 -16.83
CA CYS A 50 17.87 -23.50 -16.00
C CYS A 50 17.37 -23.58 -14.55
N ALA A 51 16.08 -23.88 -14.34
CA ALA A 51 15.50 -24.08 -13.01
C ALA A 51 16.11 -25.29 -12.26
N ARG A 52 16.31 -26.45 -12.91
CA ARG A 52 16.86 -27.64 -12.23
C ARG A 52 18.36 -27.52 -11.92
N ALA A 53 19.12 -26.88 -12.81
CA ALA A 53 20.53 -26.55 -12.57
C ALA A 53 20.68 -25.62 -11.36
N VAL A 54 19.82 -24.62 -11.26
CA VAL A 54 19.74 -23.70 -10.11
C VAL A 54 19.40 -24.45 -8.81
N GLN A 55 18.43 -25.37 -8.83
CA GLN A 55 18.11 -26.18 -7.65
C GLN A 55 19.24 -27.15 -7.26
N TYR A 56 19.98 -27.70 -8.22
CA TYR A 56 21.16 -28.52 -7.95
C TYR A 56 22.25 -27.72 -7.20
N VAL A 57 22.63 -26.56 -7.73
CA VAL A 57 23.61 -25.67 -7.09
C VAL A 57 23.15 -25.29 -5.68
N ARG A 58 21.87 -24.93 -5.51
CA ARG A 58 21.28 -24.64 -4.20
C ARG A 58 21.50 -25.77 -3.20
N CYS A 59 21.11 -26.97 -3.56
CA CYS A 59 21.18 -28.12 -2.66
C CYS A 59 22.63 -28.46 -2.29
N THR A 60 23.57 -28.33 -3.24
CA THR A 60 25.01 -28.51 -2.94
C THR A 60 25.58 -27.46 -1.97
N LEU A 61 24.99 -26.25 -1.91
CA LEU A 61 25.43 -25.20 -0.99
C LEU A 61 24.80 -25.31 0.41
N GLN A 62 23.60 -25.86 0.50
CA GLN A 62 22.79 -25.87 1.74
C GLN A 62 22.82 -27.20 2.49
N LYS A 63 23.12 -28.30 1.81
CA LYS A 63 23.01 -29.66 2.36
C LYS A 63 24.34 -30.40 2.28
N SER A 64 24.48 -31.43 3.12
CA SER A 64 25.60 -32.36 3.02
C SER A 64 25.56 -33.10 1.67
N PRO A 65 26.71 -33.57 1.13
CA PRO A 65 26.75 -34.28 -0.16
C PRO A 65 25.74 -35.45 -0.26
N ASP A 66 25.52 -36.15 0.85
CA ASP A 66 24.61 -37.30 0.93
C ASP A 66 23.13 -36.89 0.80
N ASP A 67 22.80 -35.66 1.20
CA ASP A 67 21.44 -35.10 1.18
C ASP A 67 21.14 -34.26 -0.08
N VAL A 68 22.13 -34.07 -0.96
CA VAL A 68 21.94 -33.22 -2.16
C VAL A 68 20.89 -33.85 -3.09
N ALA A 69 20.94 -35.16 -3.33
CA ALA A 69 20.04 -35.81 -4.27
C ALA A 69 18.57 -35.74 -3.83
N SER A 70 18.29 -35.98 -2.54
CA SER A 70 16.96 -35.83 -1.96
C SER A 70 16.50 -34.38 -2.01
N CYS A 71 17.37 -33.44 -1.62
CA CYS A 71 17.08 -32.01 -1.71
C CYS A 71 16.74 -31.55 -3.14
N VAL A 72 17.46 -32.04 -4.15
CA VAL A 72 17.21 -31.67 -5.56
C VAL A 72 15.91 -32.27 -6.04
N ALA A 73 15.62 -33.52 -5.70
CA ALA A 73 14.34 -34.14 -6.02
C ALA A 73 13.17 -33.37 -5.38
N ASP A 74 13.30 -33.02 -4.09
CA ASP A 74 12.29 -32.27 -3.35
C ASP A 74 12.09 -30.86 -3.94
N ASN A 75 13.17 -30.17 -4.32
CA ASN A 75 13.12 -28.79 -4.80
C ASN A 75 12.82 -28.63 -6.30
N ALA A 76 13.24 -29.57 -7.14
CA ALA A 76 12.94 -29.55 -8.57
C ALA A 76 11.44 -29.62 -8.82
N VAL A 77 10.72 -30.35 -7.96
CA VAL A 77 9.27 -30.41 -7.96
C VAL A 77 8.64 -29.07 -7.56
N LYS A 78 9.22 -28.35 -6.60
CA LYS A 78 8.64 -27.08 -6.12
C LYS A 78 8.64 -25.98 -7.18
N ALA A 79 9.66 -25.97 -8.03
CA ALA A 79 9.84 -24.96 -9.08
C ALA A 79 8.66 -24.87 -10.06
N ASP A 80 7.89 -25.96 -10.20
CA ASP A 80 6.74 -26.05 -11.11
C ASP A 80 5.42 -25.63 -10.44
N TRP A 81 5.39 -25.42 -9.12
CA TRP A 81 4.16 -25.12 -8.39
C TRP A 81 3.71 -23.67 -8.49
N LEU A 82 4.65 -22.73 -8.67
CA LEU A 82 4.38 -21.29 -8.63
C LEU A 82 5.12 -20.54 -9.75
N PRO A 83 4.49 -19.48 -10.31
CA PRO A 83 5.20 -18.51 -11.13
C PRO A 83 6.37 -17.91 -10.35
N GLN A 84 7.57 -18.01 -10.91
CA GLN A 84 8.78 -17.50 -10.29
C GLN A 84 8.87 -15.99 -10.54
N ILE A 85 8.65 -15.19 -9.50
CA ILE A 85 8.83 -13.73 -9.58
C ILE A 85 10.30 -13.40 -9.24
N GLN A 86 10.86 -14.01 -8.20
CA GLN A 86 12.27 -13.80 -7.82
C GLN A 86 13.21 -14.88 -8.36
N SER A 87 14.46 -14.51 -8.61
CA SER A 87 15.53 -15.43 -9.00
C SER A 87 16.29 -15.93 -7.77
N TYR A 88 16.71 -17.20 -7.77
CA TYR A 88 17.55 -17.73 -6.70
C TYR A 88 18.98 -17.19 -6.84
N THR A 89 19.51 -16.59 -5.77
CA THR A 89 20.84 -15.94 -5.80
C THR A 89 21.91 -16.66 -4.98
N GLY A 90 21.61 -17.79 -4.32
CA GLY A 90 22.66 -18.63 -3.69
C GLY A 90 22.86 -18.49 -2.18
N ALA A 91 21.89 -17.99 -1.39
CA ALA A 91 22.15 -17.77 0.04
C ALA A 91 22.26 -19.08 0.84
N LYS A 92 23.13 -19.09 1.85
CA LYS A 92 23.34 -20.22 2.78
C LYS A 92 22.15 -20.45 3.72
N SER A 93 21.46 -19.39 4.12
CA SER A 93 20.28 -19.44 4.97
C SER A 93 19.21 -18.49 4.46
N CYS A 94 17.96 -18.95 4.46
CA CYS A 94 16.82 -18.10 4.19
C CYS A 94 16.49 -17.25 5.43
N PRO A 95 16.04 -16.01 5.23
CA PRO A 95 15.49 -15.20 6.30
C PRO A 95 14.13 -15.75 6.74
N ASP A 96 13.78 -15.50 7.99
CA ASP A 96 12.47 -15.87 8.50
C ASP A 96 11.38 -14.99 7.88
N ILE A 97 10.33 -15.62 7.33
CA ILE A 97 9.19 -14.96 6.70
C ILE A 97 8.49 -14.04 7.71
N ASP A 98 8.51 -14.41 8.98
CA ASP A 98 7.92 -13.64 10.07
C ASP A 98 8.50 -12.22 10.15
N VAL A 99 9.78 -12.03 9.83
CA VAL A 99 10.41 -10.69 9.81
C VAL A 99 9.76 -9.80 8.76
N TYR A 100 9.43 -10.35 7.59
CA TYR A 100 8.77 -9.60 6.52
C TYR A 100 7.34 -9.20 6.92
N LEU A 101 6.59 -10.16 7.48
CA LEU A 101 5.22 -9.93 7.93
C LEU A 101 5.17 -8.91 9.07
N VAL A 102 6.08 -9.01 10.04
CA VAL A 102 6.21 -8.04 11.14
C VAL A 102 6.58 -6.67 10.60
N SER A 103 7.53 -6.56 9.67
CA SER A 103 7.91 -5.28 9.05
C SER A 103 6.73 -4.62 8.34
N GLN A 104 5.95 -5.38 7.57
CA GLN A 104 4.74 -4.90 6.90
C GLN A 104 3.67 -4.47 7.90
N GLY A 105 3.49 -5.24 8.98
CA GLY A 105 2.57 -4.89 10.07
C GLY A 105 2.96 -3.59 10.78
N LEU A 106 4.25 -3.42 11.09
CA LEU A 106 4.80 -2.19 11.68
C LEU A 106 4.66 -0.99 10.73
N HIS A 107 4.83 -1.19 9.42
CA HIS A 107 4.61 -0.14 8.43
C HIS A 107 3.14 0.34 8.43
N ILE A 108 2.17 -0.59 8.43
CA ILE A 108 0.74 -0.24 8.54
C ILE A 108 0.46 0.48 9.87
N LEU A 109 0.96 -0.06 10.98
CA LEU A 109 0.79 0.54 12.31
C LEU A 109 1.33 1.97 12.35
N ARG A 110 2.51 2.20 11.78
CA ARG A 110 3.12 3.53 11.67
C ARG A 110 2.22 4.50 10.89
N HIS A 111 1.61 4.09 9.78
CA HIS A 111 0.69 4.96 9.01
C HIS A 111 -0.56 5.34 9.82
N VAL A 112 -1.13 4.38 10.55
CA VAL A 112 -2.29 4.60 11.43
C VAL A 112 -1.92 5.54 12.58
N LEU A 113 -0.83 5.25 13.29
CA LEU A 113 -0.33 6.08 14.39
C LEU A 113 0.05 7.48 13.92
N GLY A 114 0.72 7.61 12.78
CA GLY A 114 1.05 8.90 12.18
C GLY A 114 -0.20 9.72 11.86
N SER A 115 -1.27 9.06 11.38
CA SER A 115 -2.56 9.69 11.15
C SER A 115 -3.21 10.18 12.45
N LEU A 116 -3.17 9.37 13.51
CA LEU A 116 -3.70 9.73 14.84
C LEU A 116 -2.91 10.89 15.46
N ILE A 117 -1.59 10.79 15.53
CA ILE A 117 -0.69 11.81 16.09
C ILE A 117 -0.87 13.15 15.34
N SER A 118 -1.01 13.12 14.01
CA SER A 118 -1.16 14.33 13.20
C SER A 118 -2.44 15.13 13.49
N VAL A 119 -3.46 14.48 14.04
CA VAL A 119 -4.75 15.11 14.35
C VAL A 119 -4.88 15.37 15.85
N LEU A 120 -4.52 14.40 16.69
CA LEU A 120 -4.69 14.48 18.13
C LEU A 120 -3.61 15.35 18.79
N PHE A 121 -2.36 15.19 18.37
CA PHE A 121 -1.21 15.74 19.09
C PHE A 121 -0.64 16.98 18.41
N TRP A 122 -0.60 17.01 17.08
CA TRP A 122 0.00 18.11 16.34
C TRP A 122 -0.66 19.48 16.61
N PRO A 123 -2.00 19.62 16.67
CA PRO A 123 -2.63 20.90 16.98
C PRO A 123 -2.24 21.40 18.38
N TRP A 124 -2.14 20.49 19.35
CA TRP A 124 -1.71 20.81 20.71
C TRP A 124 -0.23 21.24 20.76
N VAL A 125 0.66 20.56 20.04
CA VAL A 125 2.06 20.95 19.92
C VAL A 125 2.21 22.33 19.26
N VAL A 126 1.52 22.57 18.14
CA VAL A 126 1.55 23.87 17.47
C VAL A 126 0.99 24.96 18.38
N TYR A 127 -0.12 24.69 19.09
CA TYR A 127 -0.70 25.64 20.03
C TYR A 127 0.27 25.97 21.18
N THR A 128 0.90 24.98 21.78
CA THR A 128 1.86 25.19 22.88
C THR A 128 3.11 25.95 22.42
N ILE A 129 3.65 25.64 21.23
CA ILE A 129 4.77 26.37 20.64
C ILE A 129 4.37 27.80 20.32
N ALA A 130 3.23 28.02 19.66
CA ALA A 130 2.73 29.35 19.32
C ALA A 130 2.47 30.21 20.56
N ARG A 131 1.91 29.61 21.62
CA ARG A 131 1.70 30.29 22.91
C ARG A 131 3.02 30.71 23.55
N ARG A 132 4.02 29.83 23.57
CA ARG A 132 5.38 30.16 24.06
C ARG A 132 6.02 31.26 23.23
N PHE A 133 5.89 31.19 21.90
CA PHE A 133 6.46 32.20 21.00
C PHE A 133 5.82 33.58 21.20
N LYS A 134 4.48 33.64 21.33
CA LYS A 134 3.76 34.88 21.68
C LYS A 134 4.19 35.45 23.03
N SER A 135 4.41 34.61 24.05
CA SER A 135 4.93 35.10 25.33
C SER A 135 6.36 35.65 25.23
N PHE A 136 7.21 35.05 24.39
CA PHE A 136 8.56 35.56 24.13
C PHE A 136 8.53 36.89 23.36
N GLN A 137 7.63 37.04 22.38
CA GLN A 137 7.42 38.32 21.69
C GLN A 137 6.96 39.42 22.66
N ARG A 138 5.95 39.15 23.50
CA ARG A 138 5.50 40.10 24.53
C ARG A 138 6.61 40.53 25.48
N GLN A 139 7.51 39.61 25.88
CA GLN A 139 8.68 39.97 26.70
C GLN A 139 9.68 40.86 25.96
N ARG A 140 9.86 40.64 24.65
CA ARG A 140 10.77 41.43 23.82
C ARG A 140 10.21 42.84 23.58
N ASP A 141 8.90 42.94 23.32
CA ASP A 141 8.23 44.20 23.04
C ASP A 141 8.03 45.03 24.32
N GLY A 142 7.67 44.40 25.43
CA GLY A 142 7.57 45.06 26.74
C GLY A 142 8.90 45.65 27.23
N LYS A 143 10.04 45.10 26.79
CA LYS A 143 11.37 45.68 27.09
C LYS A 143 11.69 46.91 26.23
N LYS A 144 11.08 47.08 25.06
CA LYS A 144 11.17 48.29 24.25
C LYS A 144 10.19 49.37 24.72
N GLU A 145 8.97 48.98 25.08
CA GLU A 145 7.91 49.90 25.50
C GLU A 145 8.19 50.52 26.88
N SER A 146 8.93 49.83 27.76
CA SER A 146 9.39 50.37 29.05
C SER A 146 10.39 51.54 28.93
N ALA A 147 10.94 51.81 27.74
CA ALA A 147 11.80 52.95 27.49
C ALA A 147 11.04 54.20 26.97
N GLU A 148 9.82 54.04 26.45
CA GLU A 148 9.11 55.10 25.72
C GLU A 148 7.72 55.42 26.30
N LEU A 149 7.11 54.51 27.09
CA LEU A 149 5.70 54.59 27.48
C LEU A 149 5.47 54.74 29.00
N ARG A 150 6.23 55.63 29.66
CA ARG A 150 5.91 56.07 31.03
C ARG A 150 4.80 57.13 31.09
N ASP A 151 4.32 57.64 29.95
CA ASP A 151 3.37 58.77 29.89
C ASP A 151 1.93 58.46 29.40
N PHE A 152 1.60 57.25 28.92
CA PHE A 152 0.30 57.00 28.27
C PHE A 152 -0.62 55.96 28.92
N HIS A 153 -0.24 55.40 30.07
CA HIS A 153 -0.90 54.21 30.62
C HIS A 153 -2.06 54.53 31.58
N GLN A 154 -3.17 55.10 31.04
CA GLN A 154 -4.43 55.16 31.79
C GLN A 154 -5.74 54.92 31.00
N ILE A 155 -5.72 54.74 29.67
CA ILE A 155 -6.98 54.68 28.88
C ILE A 155 -7.34 53.28 28.32
N SER A 156 -6.42 52.31 28.24
CA SER A 156 -6.66 51.05 27.50
C SER A 156 -6.86 49.80 28.37
N LYS A 157 -7.84 49.80 29.29
CA LYS A 157 -8.20 48.60 30.11
C LYS A 157 -9.53 47.94 29.72
N GLY A 158 -10.14 48.30 28.59
CA GLY A 158 -11.52 47.90 28.26
C GLY A 158 -11.72 46.69 27.32
N SER A 159 -10.70 46.15 26.65
CA SER A 159 -10.93 45.35 25.43
C SER A 159 -10.28 43.95 25.37
N GLU A 160 -9.72 43.40 26.45
CA GLU A 160 -8.99 42.11 26.39
C GLU A 160 -9.81 40.85 26.76
N SER A 161 -11.11 40.94 27.07
CA SER A 161 -11.88 39.80 27.60
C SER A 161 -12.51 38.84 26.58
N HIS A 162 -12.34 39.04 25.26
CA HIS A 162 -13.09 38.26 24.25
C HIS A 162 -12.30 37.21 23.45
N LEU A 163 -10.98 37.07 23.66
CA LEU A 163 -10.13 36.17 22.86
C LEU A 163 -9.78 34.81 23.51
N ASP A 164 -10.16 34.58 24.76
CA ASP A 164 -9.77 33.36 25.50
C ASP A 164 -10.74 32.15 25.33
N ASN A 165 -11.85 32.31 24.60
CA ASN A 165 -12.85 31.24 24.41
C ASN A 165 -12.67 30.38 23.14
N GLY A 166 -11.55 30.51 22.43
CA GLY A 166 -11.42 29.98 21.05
C GLY A 166 -10.90 28.54 20.89
N TRP A 167 -10.56 27.82 21.95
CA TRP A 167 -10.25 26.38 21.88
C TRP A 167 -11.46 25.58 22.38
N VAL A 168 -12.59 25.72 21.69
CA VAL A 168 -13.68 24.74 21.80
C VAL A 168 -13.05 23.40 21.44
N GLY A 169 -12.91 22.52 22.43
CA GLY A 169 -12.27 21.23 22.26
C GLY A 169 -12.91 20.48 21.11
N CYS A 170 -12.24 20.45 19.96
CA CYS A 170 -12.65 19.62 18.85
C CYS A 170 -12.51 18.18 19.33
N ASN A 171 -13.63 17.58 19.76
CA ASN A 171 -13.67 16.16 20.02
C ASN A 171 -13.42 15.45 18.68
N PRO A 172 -12.29 14.78 18.49
CA PRO A 172 -11.94 14.15 17.22
C PRO A 172 -12.83 12.95 16.91
N TRP A 173 -13.69 12.54 17.85
CA TRP A 173 -14.60 11.40 17.70
C TRP A 173 -16.01 11.81 17.27
N VAL A 174 -16.18 13.03 16.74
CA VAL A 174 -17.45 13.45 16.14
C VAL A 174 -17.62 12.74 14.81
N LEU A 175 -18.77 12.07 14.65
CA LEU A 175 -19.12 11.37 13.42
C LEU A 175 -19.23 12.35 12.25
N GLU A 176 -18.54 12.03 11.16
CA GLU A 176 -18.52 12.83 9.95
C GLU A 176 -19.91 12.88 9.31
N LYS A 177 -20.37 14.11 9.06
CA LYS A 177 -21.63 14.33 8.33
C LYS A 177 -21.40 14.58 6.84
N ARG A 178 -20.21 15.06 6.44
CA ARG A 178 -19.92 15.50 5.08
C ARG A 178 -18.67 14.81 4.53
N TYR A 179 -18.89 13.79 3.72
CA TYR A 179 -17.80 13.09 3.07
C TYR A 179 -17.32 13.88 1.85
N THR A 180 -16.02 14.17 1.83
CA THR A 180 -15.40 15.02 0.81
C THR A 180 -14.29 14.23 0.11
N LEU A 181 -14.43 14.01 -1.20
CA LEU A 181 -13.38 13.42 -2.02
C LEU A 181 -12.70 14.53 -2.84
N LYS A 182 -11.40 14.75 -2.59
CA LYS A 182 -10.58 15.63 -3.45
C LYS A 182 -9.82 14.79 -4.47
N ALA A 183 -9.90 15.18 -5.74
CA ALA A 183 -9.19 14.50 -6.81
C ALA A 183 -7.67 14.54 -6.59
N THR A 184 -7.13 15.68 -6.13
CA THR A 184 -5.72 15.79 -5.71
C THR A 184 -5.31 14.76 -4.66
N ARG A 185 -6.13 14.52 -3.63
CA ARG A 185 -5.82 13.52 -2.60
C ARG A 185 -5.84 12.11 -3.16
N LEU A 186 -6.85 11.80 -3.96
CA LEU A 186 -6.97 10.51 -4.60
C LEU A 186 -5.74 10.25 -5.50
N LEU A 187 -5.37 11.21 -6.35
CA LEU A 187 -4.20 11.09 -7.22
C LEU A 187 -2.90 10.98 -6.42
N GLN A 188 -2.76 11.73 -5.31
CA GLN A 188 -1.60 11.61 -4.42
C GLN A 188 -1.49 10.20 -3.82
N THR A 189 -2.60 9.63 -3.35
CA THR A 189 -2.61 8.28 -2.77
C THR A 189 -2.33 7.22 -3.84
N ILE A 190 -3.01 7.26 -5.00
CA ILE A 190 -2.74 6.33 -6.12
C ILE A 190 -1.29 6.45 -6.57
N GLY A 191 -0.84 7.69 -6.82
CA GLY A 191 0.52 7.99 -7.27
C GLY A 191 1.56 7.49 -6.28
N ARG A 192 1.35 7.66 -4.97
CA ARG A 192 2.22 7.11 -3.93
C ARG A 192 2.32 5.58 -4.04
N GLU A 193 1.19 4.87 -4.04
CA GLU A 193 1.22 3.40 -4.04
C GLU A 193 1.81 2.82 -5.33
N VAL A 194 1.43 3.38 -6.49
CA VAL A 194 1.96 2.96 -7.80
C VAL A 194 3.44 3.29 -7.92
N LEU A 195 3.88 4.47 -7.49
CA LEU A 195 5.29 4.87 -7.53
C LEU A 195 6.14 3.99 -6.61
N VAL A 196 5.64 3.67 -5.41
CA VAL A 196 6.33 2.76 -4.49
C VAL A 196 6.47 1.37 -5.11
N ALA A 197 5.41 0.83 -5.70
CA ALA A 197 5.47 -0.46 -6.39
C ALA A 197 6.47 -0.41 -7.57
N TYR A 198 6.33 0.59 -8.45
CA TYR A 198 7.20 0.79 -9.61
C TYR A 198 8.69 0.91 -9.25
N LEU A 199 9.02 1.75 -8.27
CA LEU A 199 10.41 1.93 -7.83
C LEU A 199 10.95 0.68 -7.15
N THR A 200 10.13 0.00 -6.34
CA THR A 200 10.52 -1.28 -5.73
C THR A 200 10.85 -2.29 -6.83
N THR A 201 10.00 -2.40 -7.84
CA THR A 201 10.22 -3.28 -8.99
C THR A 201 11.51 -2.94 -9.73
N ILE A 202 11.74 -1.66 -10.05
CA ILE A 202 12.97 -1.23 -10.76
C ILE A 202 14.22 -1.52 -9.95
N VAL A 203 14.22 -1.19 -8.66
CA VAL A 203 15.42 -1.35 -7.83
C VAL A 203 15.78 -2.82 -7.68
N LEU A 204 14.78 -3.69 -7.52
CA LEU A 204 14.98 -5.14 -7.42
C LEU A 204 15.33 -5.81 -8.76
N SER A 205 14.78 -5.30 -9.88
CA SER A 205 15.19 -5.72 -11.22
C SER A 205 16.66 -5.38 -11.47
N LYS A 206 17.08 -4.16 -11.12
CA LYS A 206 18.48 -3.71 -11.23
C LYS A 206 19.44 -4.44 -10.30
N SER A 207 18.99 -4.98 -9.17
CA SER A 207 19.83 -5.82 -8.31
C SER A 207 19.97 -7.26 -8.81
N GLY A 208 19.39 -7.60 -9.97
CA GLY A 208 19.44 -8.95 -10.54
C GLY A 208 18.63 -9.97 -9.73
N THR A 209 17.71 -9.48 -8.90
CA THR A 209 16.95 -10.30 -7.93
C THR A 209 15.64 -10.83 -8.51
N PHE A 210 15.13 -10.23 -9.59
CA PHE A 210 13.97 -10.76 -10.29
C PHE A 210 14.34 -11.75 -11.38
N GLY A 211 13.43 -12.71 -11.56
CA GLY A 211 13.52 -13.79 -12.54
C GLY A 211 12.96 -13.38 -13.90
N THR A 212 12.35 -14.35 -14.58
CA THR A 212 11.80 -14.22 -15.93
C THR A 212 10.38 -13.66 -15.97
N SER A 213 9.84 -13.18 -14.83
CA SER A 213 8.49 -12.62 -14.76
C SER A 213 8.34 -11.37 -15.62
N SER A 214 7.12 -11.12 -16.09
CA SER A 214 6.84 -9.86 -16.77
C SER A 214 6.80 -8.71 -15.75
N PHE A 215 7.25 -7.53 -16.15
CA PHE A 215 7.22 -6.32 -15.32
C PHE A 215 5.81 -6.01 -14.75
N ASN A 216 4.76 -6.32 -15.51
CA ASN A 216 3.38 -6.12 -15.09
C ASN A 216 2.96 -7.05 -13.95
N GLU A 217 3.42 -8.30 -13.95
CA GLU A 217 3.18 -9.25 -12.87
C GLU A 217 3.90 -8.81 -11.59
N GLU A 218 5.16 -8.41 -11.72
CA GLU A 218 5.96 -7.87 -10.61
C GLU A 218 5.26 -6.66 -9.99
N ILE A 219 4.88 -5.66 -10.79
CA ILE A 219 4.14 -4.50 -10.28
C ILE A 219 2.84 -4.90 -9.62
N SER A 220 2.05 -5.79 -10.25
CA SER A 220 0.76 -6.21 -9.69
C SER A 220 0.93 -6.88 -8.34
N PHE A 221 1.96 -7.71 -8.20
CA PHE A 221 2.33 -8.34 -6.94
C PHE A 221 2.60 -7.31 -5.83
N TYR A 222 3.41 -6.28 -6.11
CA TYR A 222 3.71 -5.23 -5.12
C TYR A 222 2.53 -4.30 -4.83
N VAL A 223 1.65 -4.07 -5.80
CA VAL A 223 0.45 -3.24 -5.63
C VAL A 223 -0.57 -3.91 -4.70
N VAL A 224 -0.63 -5.25 -4.70
CA VAL A 224 -1.55 -6.07 -3.89
C VAL A 224 -1.01 -6.34 -2.47
N ARG A 225 0.03 -5.62 -2.04
CA ARG A 225 0.50 -5.70 -0.64
C ARG A 225 -0.60 -5.29 0.36
N PRO A 226 -0.54 -5.77 1.61
CA PRO A 226 -1.43 -5.28 2.66
C PRO A 226 -1.30 -3.77 2.88
N ARG A 227 -2.43 -3.07 3.03
CA ARG A 227 -2.51 -1.60 3.09
C ARG A 227 -3.16 -1.10 4.38
N PRO A 228 -2.89 0.15 4.80
CA PRO A 228 -3.55 0.75 5.95
C PRO A 228 -4.99 1.22 5.65
N ALA A 229 -5.47 1.08 4.40
CA ALA A 229 -6.75 1.57 3.93
C ALA A 229 -7.98 1.20 4.80
N PRO A 230 -8.18 -0.04 5.29
CA PRO A 230 -9.36 -0.34 6.10
C PRO A 230 -9.35 0.39 7.45
N PHE A 231 -8.17 0.54 8.05
CA PHE A 231 -8.01 1.25 9.32
C PHE A 231 -8.17 2.76 9.15
N LEU A 232 -7.60 3.34 8.09
CA LEU A 232 -7.80 4.76 7.75
C LEU A 232 -9.25 5.03 7.33
N GLY A 233 -9.91 4.06 6.70
CA GLY A 233 -11.33 4.08 6.38
C GLY A 233 -12.19 4.12 7.65
N LEU A 234 -11.90 3.29 8.65
CA LEU A 234 -12.57 3.36 9.95
C LEU A 234 -12.37 4.71 10.64
N LEU A 235 -11.14 5.24 10.64
CA LEU A 235 -10.89 6.58 11.18
C LEU A 235 -11.68 7.64 10.40
N GLY A 236 -11.87 7.46 9.10
CA GLY A 236 -12.65 8.36 8.26
C GLY A 236 -14.15 8.40 8.53
N LEU A 237 -14.67 7.58 9.46
CA LEU A 237 -16.02 7.79 10.01
C LEU A 237 -16.09 9.04 10.90
N PHE A 238 -14.95 9.56 11.34
CA PHE A 238 -14.84 10.70 12.24
C PHE A 238 -14.17 11.90 11.56
N GLU A 239 -14.58 13.10 11.97
CA GLU A 239 -13.89 14.34 11.62
C GLU A 239 -12.53 14.36 12.35
N PRO A 240 -11.39 14.65 11.70
CA PRO A 240 -11.18 15.19 10.36
C PRO A 240 -10.63 14.16 9.34
N TRP A 241 -10.70 12.86 9.64
CA TRP A 241 -10.05 11.84 8.81
C TRP A 241 -10.84 11.44 7.57
N SER A 242 -12.12 11.81 7.48
CA SER A 242 -13.05 11.37 6.44
C SER A 242 -12.53 11.49 5.02
N GLN A 243 -11.93 12.63 4.68
CA GLN A 243 -11.37 12.87 3.36
C GLN A 243 -10.22 11.90 3.04
N LYS A 244 -9.34 11.64 4.03
CA LYS A 244 -8.20 10.72 3.86
C LYS A 244 -8.70 9.27 3.80
N GLY A 245 -9.60 8.90 4.71
CA GLY A 245 -10.20 7.57 4.75
C GLY A 245 -10.91 7.22 3.45
N LEU A 246 -11.77 8.12 2.94
CA LEU A 246 -12.46 7.91 1.67
C LEU A 246 -11.49 7.77 0.50
N ALA A 247 -10.46 8.61 0.41
CA ALA A 247 -9.46 8.50 -0.66
C ALA A 247 -8.74 7.14 -0.60
N GLU A 248 -8.27 6.73 0.57
CA GLU A 248 -7.56 5.44 0.75
C GLU A 248 -8.45 4.25 0.42
N LEU A 249 -9.74 4.26 0.81
CA LEU A 249 -10.70 3.20 0.46
C LEU A 249 -10.95 3.10 -1.06
N VAL A 250 -11.07 4.23 -1.74
CA VAL A 250 -11.25 4.26 -3.20
C VAL A 250 -10.00 3.74 -3.91
N VAL A 251 -8.81 4.17 -3.49
CA VAL A 251 -7.54 3.66 -4.03
C VAL A 251 -7.41 2.15 -3.79
N ASP A 252 -7.75 1.69 -2.59
CA ASP A 252 -7.70 0.29 -2.23
C ASP A 252 -8.57 -0.57 -3.17
N GLY A 253 -9.82 -0.14 -3.41
CA GLY A 253 -10.72 -0.78 -4.36
C GLY A 253 -10.25 -0.72 -5.82
N MET A 254 -9.73 0.41 -6.29
CA MET A 254 -9.23 0.55 -7.68
C MET A 254 -8.03 -0.36 -7.94
N LEU A 255 -7.05 -0.35 -7.04
CA LEU A 255 -5.85 -1.16 -7.17
C LEU A 255 -6.15 -2.66 -6.97
N SER A 256 -7.07 -2.99 -6.07
CA SER A 256 -7.61 -4.34 -5.90
C SER A 256 -8.27 -4.84 -7.20
N PHE A 257 -9.05 -3.99 -7.87
CA PHE A 257 -9.67 -4.39 -9.13
C PHE A 257 -8.65 -4.66 -10.23
N VAL A 258 -7.66 -3.78 -10.43
CA VAL A 258 -6.68 -3.95 -11.52
C VAL A 258 -5.64 -5.01 -11.18
N ALA A 259 -4.86 -4.78 -10.13
CA ALA A 259 -3.74 -5.65 -9.77
C ALA A 259 -4.22 -6.94 -9.10
N GLY A 260 -5.26 -6.88 -8.26
CA GLY A 260 -5.83 -8.06 -7.63
C GLY A 260 -6.48 -9.01 -8.63
N THR A 261 -7.12 -8.51 -9.69
CA THR A 261 -7.61 -9.39 -10.77
C THR A 261 -6.47 -10.06 -11.53
N ASN A 262 -5.37 -9.33 -11.82
CA ASN A 262 -4.20 -9.92 -12.47
C ASN A 262 -3.58 -11.04 -11.61
N VAL A 263 -3.46 -10.80 -10.30
CA VAL A 263 -3.02 -11.82 -9.33
C VAL A 263 -4.02 -12.98 -9.30
N ALA A 264 -5.33 -12.73 -9.19
CA ALA A 264 -6.33 -13.78 -9.16
C ALA A 264 -6.29 -14.66 -10.42
N ILE A 265 -6.14 -14.10 -11.62
CA ILE A 265 -6.05 -14.87 -12.87
C ILE A 265 -4.87 -15.84 -12.84
N ASN A 266 -3.71 -15.39 -12.35
CA ASN A 266 -2.48 -16.19 -12.33
C ASN A 266 -2.48 -17.29 -11.25
N TYR A 267 -3.22 -17.11 -10.15
CA TYR A 267 -3.20 -18.04 -9.01
C TYR A 267 -4.51 -18.81 -8.81
N TRP A 268 -5.63 -18.43 -9.44
CA TRP A 268 -6.94 -19.09 -9.28
C TRP A 268 -6.93 -20.56 -9.68
N GLY A 269 -6.15 -20.92 -10.71
CA GLY A 269 -6.03 -22.30 -11.19
C GLY A 269 -5.65 -23.29 -10.07
N LEU A 270 -4.85 -22.83 -9.11
CA LEU A 270 -4.37 -23.63 -7.97
C LEU A 270 -5.49 -24.04 -7.00
N VAL A 271 -6.67 -23.38 -7.02
CA VAL A 271 -7.82 -23.82 -6.20
C VAL A 271 -8.39 -25.14 -6.71
N ASN A 272 -8.51 -25.28 -8.03
CA ASN A 272 -9.23 -26.37 -8.68
C ASN A 272 -8.31 -27.46 -9.22
N HIS A 273 -7.08 -27.10 -9.56
CA HIS A 273 -6.07 -27.99 -10.11
C HIS A 273 -4.78 -27.81 -9.30
N PRO A 274 -4.74 -28.30 -8.04
CA PRO A 274 -3.48 -28.37 -7.33
C PRO A 274 -2.49 -29.22 -8.14
N PRO A 275 -1.17 -28.98 -8.02
CA PRO A 275 -0.18 -29.81 -8.69
C PRO A 275 -0.42 -31.29 -8.35
N ASP A 276 -0.35 -32.18 -9.36
CA ASP A 276 -0.54 -33.63 -9.17
C ASP A 276 0.48 -34.27 -8.21
N ASN A 277 1.52 -33.52 -7.84
CA ASN A 277 2.57 -34.01 -6.97
C ASN A 277 2.09 -34.10 -5.51
N PRO A 278 2.15 -35.28 -4.87
CA PRO A 278 1.73 -35.45 -3.48
C PRO A 278 2.63 -34.73 -2.46
N ALA A 279 3.83 -34.29 -2.85
CA ALA A 279 4.72 -33.49 -2.01
C ALA A 279 4.38 -31.99 -2.04
N ALA A 280 3.45 -31.55 -2.91
CA ALA A 280 3.01 -30.16 -2.93
C ALA A 280 2.28 -29.80 -1.64
N PRO A 281 2.58 -28.65 -1.00
CA PRO A 281 1.87 -28.18 0.18
C PRO A 281 0.48 -27.69 -0.23
N ALA A 282 -0.42 -28.63 -0.49
CA ALA A 282 -1.74 -28.38 -1.05
C ALA A 282 -2.55 -27.38 -0.21
N SER A 283 -2.40 -27.40 1.12
CA SER A 283 -3.02 -26.43 2.01
C SER A 283 -2.53 -25.01 1.76
N ASP A 284 -1.23 -24.82 1.59
CA ASP A 284 -0.62 -23.50 1.43
C ASP A 284 -0.86 -22.94 0.02
N LEU A 285 -0.84 -23.80 -1.01
CA LEU A 285 -1.22 -23.43 -2.38
C LEU A 285 -2.70 -23.05 -2.48
N LYS A 286 -3.57 -23.81 -1.81
CA LYS A 286 -5.00 -23.47 -1.72
C LYS A 286 -5.20 -22.16 -0.98
N ASN A 287 -4.50 -21.93 0.13
CA ASN A 287 -4.55 -20.68 0.86
C ASN A 287 -4.09 -19.53 -0.04
N LEU A 288 -2.92 -19.63 -0.67
CA LEU A 288 -2.42 -18.63 -1.62
C LEU A 288 -3.49 -18.24 -2.66
N ALA A 289 -4.13 -19.23 -3.27
CA ALA A 289 -5.15 -19.03 -4.29
C ALA A 289 -6.44 -18.38 -3.73
N VAL A 290 -6.88 -18.79 -2.54
CA VAL A 290 -7.99 -18.13 -1.82
C VAL A 290 -7.64 -16.66 -1.54
N GLY A 291 -6.42 -16.40 -1.09
CA GLY A 291 -5.92 -15.05 -0.84
C GLY A 291 -5.98 -14.20 -2.11
N ALA A 292 -5.43 -14.71 -3.21
CA ALA A 292 -5.45 -14.08 -4.53
C ALA A 292 -6.87 -13.66 -4.95
N VAL A 293 -7.86 -14.52 -4.73
CA VAL A 293 -9.26 -14.26 -5.09
C VAL A 293 -9.89 -13.24 -4.17
N MET A 294 -9.66 -13.35 -2.86
CA MET A 294 -10.14 -12.37 -1.88
C MET A 294 -9.65 -10.96 -2.20
N THR A 295 -8.48 -10.83 -2.84
CA THR A 295 -7.96 -9.51 -3.28
C THR A 295 -8.84 -8.83 -4.32
N CYS A 296 -9.69 -9.56 -5.07
CA CYS A 296 -10.57 -8.98 -6.10
C CYS A 296 -12.08 -9.23 -5.87
N ILE A 297 -12.47 -10.07 -4.89
CA ILE A 297 -13.87 -10.40 -4.58
C ILE A 297 -14.77 -9.18 -4.50
N PRO A 298 -14.44 -8.10 -3.75
CA PRO A 298 -15.35 -6.97 -3.63
C PRO A 298 -15.62 -6.27 -4.95
N ALA A 299 -14.64 -6.24 -5.86
CA ALA A 299 -14.85 -5.66 -7.17
C ALA A 299 -15.82 -6.50 -8.02
N PHE A 300 -15.67 -7.83 -8.02
CA PHE A 300 -16.61 -8.74 -8.69
C PHE A 300 -18.01 -8.70 -8.07
N ALA A 301 -18.12 -8.54 -6.74
CA ALA A 301 -19.40 -8.36 -6.07
C ALA A 301 -20.08 -7.06 -6.53
N VAL A 302 -19.34 -5.95 -6.65
CA VAL A 302 -19.87 -4.69 -7.21
C VAL A 302 -20.30 -4.87 -8.66
N LEU A 303 -19.51 -5.56 -9.49
CA LEU A 303 -19.88 -5.87 -10.87
C LEU A 303 -21.16 -6.70 -10.95
N ALA A 304 -21.30 -7.72 -10.10
CA ALA A 304 -22.50 -8.57 -10.05
C ALA A 304 -23.73 -7.78 -9.59
N ILE A 305 -23.62 -6.99 -8.52
CA ILE A 305 -24.73 -6.16 -8.01
C ILE A 305 -25.17 -5.16 -9.08
N THR A 306 -24.22 -4.51 -9.74
CA THR A 306 -24.52 -3.48 -10.76
C THR A 306 -25.16 -4.10 -11.99
N PHE A 307 -24.72 -5.30 -12.39
CA PHE A 307 -25.38 -6.09 -13.41
C PHE A 307 -26.83 -6.43 -13.04
N LEU A 308 -27.06 -6.93 -11.82
CA LEU A 308 -28.40 -7.26 -11.33
C LEU A 308 -29.32 -6.02 -11.26
N VAL A 309 -28.80 -4.87 -10.83
CA VAL A 309 -29.54 -3.61 -10.83
C VAL A 309 -29.88 -3.17 -12.26
N SER A 310 -28.96 -3.27 -13.21
CA SER A 310 -29.24 -2.99 -14.63
C SER A 310 -30.34 -3.89 -15.18
N MET A 311 -30.31 -5.19 -14.88
CA MET A 311 -31.35 -6.14 -15.30
C MET A 311 -32.71 -5.81 -14.66
N ALA A 312 -32.74 -5.45 -13.38
CA ALA A 312 -33.97 -5.08 -12.67
C ALA A 312 -34.61 -3.79 -13.24
N MET A 313 -33.81 -2.79 -13.61
CA MET A 313 -34.29 -1.54 -14.19
C MET A 313 -35.00 -1.74 -15.55
N VAL A 314 -34.49 -2.67 -16.37
CA VAL A 314 -35.15 -3.02 -17.64
C VAL A 314 -36.44 -3.79 -17.37
N SER A 315 -36.40 -4.78 -16.47
CA SER A 315 -37.58 -5.60 -16.14
C SER A 315 -38.76 -4.77 -15.58
N ASP A 316 -38.48 -3.76 -14.75
CA ASP A 316 -39.53 -2.87 -14.21
C ASP A 316 -40.11 -1.91 -15.26
N SER A 317 -39.33 -1.58 -16.29
CA SER A 317 -39.82 -0.75 -17.41
C SER A 317 -40.83 -1.50 -18.27
N ASP A 318 -40.66 -2.82 -18.42
CA ASP A 318 -41.57 -3.67 -19.20
C ASP A 318 -42.93 -3.88 -18.51
N LYS A 319 -42.98 -3.89 -17.18
CA LYS A 319 -44.25 -4.02 -16.41
C LYS A 319 -45.27 -2.91 -16.69
N LYS A 320 -44.83 -1.77 -17.23
CA LYS A 320 -45.72 -0.64 -17.55
C LYS A 320 -46.34 -0.71 -18.95
N LYS A 321 -45.92 -1.65 -19.81
CA LYS A 321 -46.49 -1.80 -21.16
C LYS A 321 -47.48 -2.97 -21.21
N PRO A 322 -48.73 -2.78 -21.67
CA PRO A 322 -49.72 -3.85 -21.73
C PRO A 322 -49.33 -4.91 -22.79
N ARG A 323 -49.17 -6.16 -22.33
CA ARG A 323 -49.16 -7.44 -23.07
C ARG A 323 -48.64 -7.39 -24.51
N ARG A 324 -47.31 -7.33 -24.69
CA ARG A 324 -46.64 -7.83 -25.90
C ARG A 324 -46.11 -9.25 -25.66
N LYS A 325 -46.07 -10.04 -26.74
CA LYS A 325 -45.93 -11.51 -26.81
C LYS A 325 -44.61 -12.03 -26.22
N GLU A 326 -44.60 -13.33 -25.89
CA GLU A 326 -43.54 -14.12 -25.23
C GLU A 326 -42.11 -14.09 -25.82
N ASP A 327 -41.86 -13.46 -26.98
CA ASP A 327 -40.55 -13.51 -27.66
C ASP A 327 -39.54 -12.44 -27.18
N ASP A 328 -39.91 -11.57 -26.22
CA ASP A 328 -39.12 -10.39 -25.86
C ASP A 328 -37.95 -10.65 -24.88
N GLY A 329 -37.79 -11.88 -24.34
CA GLY A 329 -36.79 -12.18 -23.31
C GLY A 329 -35.34 -11.88 -23.72
N CYS A 330 -34.99 -12.11 -24.99
CA CYS A 330 -33.68 -11.79 -25.53
C CYS A 330 -33.44 -10.27 -25.58
N ALA A 331 -34.47 -9.49 -25.92
CA ALA A 331 -34.37 -8.04 -26.00
C ALA A 331 -34.15 -7.40 -24.62
N THR A 332 -34.82 -7.90 -23.57
CA THR A 332 -34.63 -7.45 -22.18
C THR A 332 -33.19 -7.72 -21.71
N LEU A 333 -32.63 -8.90 -22.01
CA LEU A 333 -31.26 -9.25 -21.64
C LEU A 333 -30.23 -8.38 -22.36
N ILE A 334 -30.38 -8.17 -23.67
CA ILE A 334 -29.51 -7.28 -24.45
C ILE A 334 -29.57 -5.85 -23.91
N ALA A 335 -30.77 -5.33 -23.63
CA ALA A 335 -30.94 -3.99 -23.06
C ALA A 335 -30.25 -3.86 -21.68
N GLY A 336 -30.39 -4.87 -20.82
CA GLY A 336 -29.73 -4.91 -19.51
C GLY A 336 -28.21 -4.92 -19.63
N LEU A 337 -27.65 -5.74 -20.52
CA LEU A 337 -26.22 -5.77 -20.83
C LEU A 337 -25.71 -4.43 -21.39
N CYS A 338 -26.47 -3.77 -22.25
CA CYS A 338 -26.12 -2.45 -22.79
C CYS A 338 -26.07 -1.39 -21.68
N ILE A 339 -27.05 -1.35 -20.78
CA ILE A 339 -27.08 -0.42 -19.63
C ILE A 339 -25.89 -0.69 -18.71
N TRP A 340 -25.63 -1.96 -18.39
CA TRP A 340 -24.50 -2.35 -17.54
C TRP A 340 -23.16 -1.95 -18.18
N SER A 341 -22.98 -2.24 -19.47
CA SER A 341 -21.77 -1.90 -20.23
C SER A 341 -21.54 -0.38 -20.30
N LEU A 342 -22.60 0.40 -20.53
CA LEU A 342 -22.53 1.87 -20.49
C LEU A 342 -22.13 2.38 -19.10
N TRP A 343 -22.61 1.74 -18.03
CA TRP A 343 -22.24 2.11 -16.67
C TRP A 343 -20.77 1.81 -16.37
N LEU A 344 -20.25 0.65 -16.80
CA LEU A 344 -18.83 0.33 -16.70
C LEU A 344 -17.97 1.28 -17.53
N LEU A 345 -18.40 1.61 -18.75
CA LEU A 345 -17.71 2.58 -19.59
C LEU A 345 -17.67 3.96 -18.93
N ALA A 346 -18.76 4.38 -18.28
CA ALA A 346 -18.81 5.64 -17.55
C ALA A 346 -17.83 5.66 -16.36
N ILE A 347 -17.71 4.56 -15.61
CA ILE A 347 -16.73 4.42 -14.53
C ILE A 347 -15.30 4.44 -15.07
N ALA A 348 -15.03 3.69 -16.14
CA ALA A 348 -13.71 3.67 -16.77
C ALA A 348 -13.32 5.06 -17.28
N ALA A 349 -14.24 5.75 -17.96
CA ALA A 349 -14.05 7.12 -18.42
C ALA A 349 -13.82 8.08 -17.24
N PHE A 350 -14.59 7.96 -16.17
CA PHE A 350 -14.38 8.75 -14.95
C PHE A 350 -12.97 8.53 -14.37
N ILE A 351 -12.53 7.27 -14.25
CA ILE A 351 -11.18 6.93 -13.78
C ILE A 351 -10.10 7.52 -14.70
N CYS A 352 -10.29 7.48 -16.01
CA CYS A 352 -9.35 8.05 -16.98
C CYS A 352 -9.30 9.58 -16.93
N VAL A 353 -10.41 10.24 -16.56
CA VAL A 353 -10.52 11.70 -16.45
C VAL A 353 -9.99 12.22 -15.10
N LEU A 354 -9.97 11.39 -14.04
CA LEU A 354 -9.48 11.79 -12.72
C LEU A 354 -8.06 12.41 -12.72
N PRO A 355 -7.05 11.85 -13.42
CA PRO A 355 -5.73 12.47 -13.52
C PRO A 355 -5.76 13.87 -14.16
N LEU A 356 -6.59 14.06 -15.19
CA LEU A 356 -6.75 15.35 -15.85
C LEU A 356 -7.39 16.37 -14.91
N VAL A 357 -8.44 15.99 -14.17
CA VAL A 357 -9.09 16.84 -13.16
C VAL A 357 -8.11 17.23 -12.07
N ALA A 358 -7.33 16.27 -11.57
CA ALA A 358 -6.32 16.53 -10.55
C ALA A 358 -5.19 17.45 -11.08
N LEU A 359 -4.78 17.31 -12.35
CA LEU A 359 -3.82 18.23 -12.98
C LEU A 359 -4.38 19.65 -13.05
N VAL A 360 -5.64 19.81 -13.46
CA VAL A 360 -6.33 21.11 -13.49
C VAL A 360 -6.42 21.70 -12.08
N GLU A 361 -6.77 20.90 -11.07
CA GLU A 361 -6.81 21.32 -9.65
C GLU A 361 -5.42 21.79 -9.17
N MET A 362 -4.35 21.06 -9.51
CA MET A 362 -2.97 21.44 -9.18
C MET A 362 -2.53 22.74 -9.86
N VAL A 363 -2.83 22.91 -11.16
CA VAL A 363 -2.50 24.13 -11.91
C VAL A 363 -3.29 25.32 -11.36
N ALA A 364 -4.58 25.16 -11.09
CA ALA A 364 -5.40 26.21 -10.50
C ALA A 364 -4.85 26.65 -9.13
N ALA A 365 -4.52 25.69 -8.26
CA ALA A 365 -3.90 25.96 -6.96
C ALA A 365 -2.56 26.71 -7.10
N ALA A 366 -1.71 26.30 -8.04
CA ALA A 366 -0.43 26.95 -8.30
C ALA A 366 -0.59 28.39 -8.82
N VAL A 367 -1.51 28.63 -9.75
CA VAL A 367 -1.79 29.98 -10.30
C VAL A 367 -2.30 30.92 -9.21
N VAL A 368 -3.21 30.44 -8.35
CA VAL A 368 -3.71 31.22 -7.20
C VAL A 368 -2.57 31.57 -6.24
N ALA A 369 -1.68 30.60 -5.94
CA ALA A 369 -0.52 30.84 -5.09
C ALA A 369 0.43 31.91 -5.67
N ILE A 370 0.71 31.85 -6.98
CA ILE A 370 1.57 32.83 -7.67
C ILE A 370 0.94 34.23 -7.66
N ARG A 371 -0.37 34.33 -7.97
CA ARG A 371 -1.08 35.62 -7.96
C ARG A 371 -1.10 36.27 -6.58
N LYS A 372 -1.30 35.48 -5.51
CA LYS A 372 -1.27 35.99 -4.14
C LYS A 372 0.14 36.46 -3.74
N LYS A 373 1.19 35.73 -4.13
CA LYS A 373 2.59 36.13 -3.86
C LYS A 373 2.95 37.44 -4.56
N GLY A 374 2.45 37.68 -5.76
CA GLY A 374 2.63 38.94 -6.49
C GLY A 374 1.99 40.16 -5.80
N LYS A 375 0.86 39.99 -5.12
CA LYS A 375 0.19 41.08 -4.37
C LYS A 375 0.91 41.45 -3.07
N ASN A 376 1.44 40.46 -2.33
CA ASN A 376 2.11 40.73 -1.05
C ASN A 376 3.53 41.31 -1.21
N GLY A 377 4.15 41.20 -2.40
CA GLY A 377 5.45 41.80 -2.70
C GLY A 377 5.39 43.25 -3.21
N GLY A 378 4.19 43.77 -3.48
CA GLY A 378 3.94 45.15 -3.90
C GLY A 378 3.71 46.05 -2.68
N SER A 379 4.77 46.73 -2.26
CA SER A 379 4.81 47.75 -1.23
C SER A 379 3.69 48.81 -1.31
N GLY A 380 2.87 48.90 -0.27
CA GLY A 380 2.93 50.04 0.65
C GLY A 380 2.53 51.43 0.14
N LEU A 381 1.60 51.56 -0.80
CA LEU A 381 0.85 52.82 -0.96
C LEU A 381 -0.60 52.55 -0.56
N GLY A 382 -0.99 53.14 0.57
CA GLY A 382 -2.28 52.94 1.21
C GLY A 382 -3.41 53.45 0.34
N ASP A 383 -4.14 52.49 -0.23
CA ASP A 383 -5.45 52.74 -0.80
C ASP A 383 -6.43 51.93 0.05
N ASP A 384 -7.12 52.64 0.94
CA ASP A 384 -8.21 52.19 1.83
C ASP A 384 -9.46 51.83 1.01
N ASP A 385 -9.29 51.09 -0.08
CA ASP A 385 -10.39 50.61 -0.88
C ASP A 385 -10.77 49.19 -0.41
N ASP A 386 -11.40 49.16 0.78
CA ASP A 386 -12.12 48.03 1.40
C ASP A 386 -13.29 47.49 0.54
N SER A 387 -13.34 47.88 -0.73
CA SER A 387 -14.42 47.61 -1.67
C SER A 387 -14.11 46.47 -2.67
N TRP A 388 -13.02 45.70 -2.49
CA TRP A 388 -12.91 44.43 -3.20
C TRP A 388 -14.03 43.51 -2.70
N PRO A 389 -15.04 43.21 -3.54
CA PRO A 389 -16.17 42.42 -3.08
C PRO A 389 -15.63 41.07 -2.63
N ASN A 390 -16.07 40.64 -1.46
CA ASN A 390 -15.81 39.36 -0.78
C ASN A 390 -16.16 38.09 -1.59
N ALA A 391 -16.22 38.20 -2.93
CA ALA A 391 -16.52 37.16 -3.87
C ALA A 391 -15.47 37.19 -5.00
N VAL A 392 -14.20 36.94 -4.67
CA VAL A 392 -13.45 36.05 -5.58
C VAL A 392 -14.22 34.73 -5.52
N ARG A 393 -15.26 34.62 -6.37
CA ARG A 393 -16.03 33.39 -6.61
C ARG A 393 -14.96 32.32 -6.73
N ARG A 394 -14.82 31.47 -5.70
CA ARG A 394 -13.99 30.28 -5.79
C ARG A 394 -14.40 29.62 -7.08
N SER A 395 -13.44 29.40 -7.97
CA SER A 395 -13.79 28.82 -9.25
C SER A 395 -14.51 27.52 -8.94
N ARG A 396 -15.64 27.23 -9.60
CA ARG A 396 -16.46 26.02 -9.35
C ARG A 396 -15.62 24.73 -9.37
N TRP A 397 -14.45 24.78 -10.01
CA TRP A 397 -13.44 23.74 -10.10
C TRP A 397 -12.71 23.43 -8.79
N GLU A 398 -12.77 24.31 -7.79
CA GLU A 398 -12.18 24.11 -6.47
C GLU A 398 -13.14 23.41 -5.49
N GLU A 399 -14.43 23.30 -5.83
CA GLU A 399 -15.40 22.65 -4.96
C GLU A 399 -15.17 21.14 -4.96
N PRO A 400 -14.76 20.55 -3.82
CA PRO A 400 -14.50 19.12 -3.78
C PRO A 400 -15.81 18.35 -3.90
N LEU A 401 -15.75 17.12 -4.40
CA LEU A 401 -16.92 16.24 -4.47
C LEU A 401 -17.39 15.94 -3.03
N THR A 402 -18.43 16.63 -2.58
CA THR A 402 -18.98 16.46 -1.24
C THR A 402 -20.37 15.85 -1.25
N THR A 403 -20.61 14.95 -0.32
CA THR A 403 -21.94 14.36 -0.11
C THR A 403 -22.27 14.31 1.38
N THR A 404 -23.51 14.66 1.71
CA THR A 404 -24.07 14.65 3.06
C THR A 404 -25.16 13.58 3.21
N SER A 405 -25.40 12.79 2.16
CA SER A 405 -26.50 11.82 2.14
C SER A 405 -26.31 10.71 3.17
N GLY A 406 -27.35 10.41 3.94
CA GLY A 406 -27.34 9.26 4.87
C GLY A 406 -27.09 7.92 4.16
N LYS A 407 -27.55 7.77 2.91
CA LYS A 407 -27.29 6.59 2.07
C LYS A 407 -25.80 6.42 1.77
N PHE A 408 -25.06 7.52 1.65
CA PHE A 408 -23.62 7.47 1.41
C PHE A 408 -22.87 6.92 2.63
N ARG A 409 -23.37 7.11 3.86
CA ARG A 409 -22.75 6.51 5.06
C ARG A 409 -22.81 4.99 5.03
N VAL A 410 -23.93 4.43 4.57
CA VAL A 410 -24.07 2.98 4.38
C VAL A 410 -23.10 2.51 3.30
N LEU A 411 -23.02 3.21 2.17
CA LEU A 411 -22.05 2.90 1.11
C LEU A 411 -20.59 2.99 1.62
N TYR A 412 -20.28 3.98 2.44
CA TYR A 412 -18.97 4.15 3.05
C TYR A 412 -18.62 2.99 3.98
N ALA A 413 -19.56 2.54 4.82
CA ALA A 413 -19.38 1.36 5.67
C ALA A 413 -19.14 0.10 4.82
N LEU A 414 -19.81 -0.04 3.68
CA LEU A 414 -19.55 -1.12 2.72
C LEU A 414 -18.13 -1.01 2.13
N PHE A 415 -17.66 0.18 1.78
CA PHE A 415 -16.28 0.37 1.32
C PHE A 415 -15.26 -0.03 2.39
N VAL A 416 -15.49 0.32 3.65
CA VAL A 416 -14.64 -0.12 4.76
C VAL A 416 -14.62 -1.65 4.87
N LEU A 417 -15.79 -2.29 4.85
CA LEU A 417 -15.91 -3.75 4.91
C LEU A 417 -15.21 -4.42 3.71
N SER A 418 -15.42 -3.92 2.50
CA SER A 418 -14.74 -4.39 1.28
C SER A 418 -13.22 -4.27 1.42
N SER A 419 -12.73 -3.15 1.96
CA SER A 419 -11.31 -2.93 2.20
C SER A 419 -10.73 -3.91 3.22
N PHE A 420 -11.49 -4.30 4.25
CA PHE A 420 -11.07 -5.37 5.16
C PHE A 420 -10.94 -6.71 4.46
N VAL A 421 -11.90 -7.09 3.61
CA VAL A 421 -11.85 -8.34 2.82
C VAL A 421 -10.64 -8.35 1.90
N ILE A 422 -10.40 -7.24 1.17
CA ILE A 422 -9.22 -7.06 0.32
C ILE A 422 -7.95 -7.21 1.16
N ASN A 423 -7.85 -6.51 2.28
CA ASN A 423 -6.64 -6.51 3.09
C ASN A 423 -6.34 -7.90 3.70
N VAL A 424 -7.36 -8.64 4.14
CA VAL A 424 -7.20 -10.04 4.58
C VAL A 424 -6.74 -10.92 3.42
N GLY A 425 -7.34 -10.76 2.23
CA GLY A 425 -6.91 -11.45 1.02
C GLY A 425 -5.45 -11.16 0.68
N ASN A 426 -5.05 -9.89 0.72
CA ASN A 426 -3.68 -9.44 0.47
C ASN A 426 -2.70 -10.05 1.47
N TRP A 427 -3.05 -10.07 2.77
CA TRP A 427 -2.21 -10.71 3.80
C TRP A 427 -2.07 -12.20 3.56
N LEU A 428 -3.18 -12.89 3.29
CA LEU A 428 -3.21 -14.33 3.10
C LEU A 428 -2.45 -14.71 1.82
N PHE A 429 -2.65 -13.98 0.72
CA PHE A 429 -1.88 -14.13 -0.51
C PHE A 429 -0.39 -13.90 -0.26
N PHE A 430 -0.02 -12.73 0.27
CA PHE A 430 1.38 -12.32 0.39
C PHE A 430 2.14 -13.20 1.38
N ALA A 431 1.54 -13.58 2.52
CA ALA A 431 2.18 -14.46 3.50
C ALA A 431 2.40 -15.87 2.95
N ASN A 432 1.39 -16.47 2.31
CA ASN A 432 1.56 -17.80 1.70
C ASN A 432 2.51 -17.75 0.50
N TYR A 433 2.50 -16.66 -0.26
CA TYR A 433 3.44 -16.47 -1.35
C TYR A 433 4.87 -16.42 -0.83
N LEU A 434 5.15 -15.57 0.16
CA LEU A 434 6.48 -15.50 0.77
C LEU A 434 6.88 -16.77 1.49
N LYS A 435 5.93 -17.54 2.02
CA LYS A 435 6.23 -18.84 2.62
C LYS A 435 6.68 -19.86 1.57
N LEU A 436 5.89 -20.01 0.52
CA LEU A 436 6.17 -20.94 -0.56
C LEU A 436 7.40 -20.51 -1.37
N GLU A 437 7.52 -19.21 -1.67
CA GLU A 437 8.66 -18.60 -2.33
C GLU A 437 9.89 -18.64 -1.42
N GLY A 438 9.80 -18.28 -0.14
CA GLY A 438 10.93 -18.33 0.80
C GLY A 438 11.52 -19.74 0.95
N GLU A 439 10.70 -20.79 0.92
CA GLU A 439 11.20 -22.16 0.86
C GLU A 439 11.93 -22.49 -0.44
N MET A 440 11.67 -21.76 -1.53
CA MET A 440 12.24 -21.97 -2.86
C MET A 440 13.38 -20.99 -3.22
N TYR A 441 13.40 -19.82 -2.60
CA TYR A 441 14.25 -18.68 -2.94
C TYR A 441 14.85 -18.11 -1.66
N CYS A 442 16.14 -18.38 -1.43
CA CYS A 442 16.92 -17.64 -0.44
C CYS A 442 17.71 -16.56 -1.17
N PRO A 443 17.25 -15.30 -1.20
CA PRO A 443 18.06 -14.23 -1.77
C PRO A 443 19.32 -14.03 -0.93
N THR A 444 20.50 -13.94 -1.55
CA THR A 444 21.78 -13.68 -0.87
C THR A 444 21.79 -12.37 -0.13
N GLU A 445 20.99 -11.41 -0.60
CA GLU A 445 20.92 -10.05 -0.06
C GLU A 445 19.53 -9.73 0.51
N VAL A 446 18.95 -10.63 1.32
CA VAL A 446 17.72 -10.38 2.10
C VAL A 446 17.71 -8.98 2.70
N GLY A 447 18.79 -8.61 3.39
CA GLY A 447 18.88 -7.33 4.10
C GLY A 447 18.73 -6.15 3.14
N ARG A 448 19.18 -6.31 1.89
CA ARG A 448 19.01 -5.30 0.84
C ARG A 448 17.57 -5.28 0.32
N ILE A 449 16.94 -6.42 0.06
CA ILE A 449 15.54 -6.49 -0.37
C ILE A 449 14.63 -5.85 0.70
N MET A 450 14.84 -6.25 1.95
CA MET A 450 14.18 -5.65 3.11
C MET A 450 14.42 -4.15 3.21
N ALA A 451 15.68 -3.72 3.07
CA ALA A 451 16.00 -2.30 3.07
C ALA A 451 15.28 -1.58 1.92
N ILE A 452 15.19 -2.15 0.72
CA ILE A 452 14.44 -1.56 -0.40
C ILE A 452 12.96 -1.46 -0.06
N TRP A 453 12.36 -2.54 0.45
CA TRP A 453 10.94 -2.58 0.82
C TRP A 453 10.57 -1.60 1.94
N VAL A 454 11.51 -1.28 2.83
CA VAL A 454 11.28 -0.30 3.91
C VAL A 454 11.66 1.12 3.48
N LEU A 455 12.82 1.30 2.83
CA LEU A 455 13.37 2.60 2.48
C LEU A 455 12.67 3.25 1.30
N VAL A 456 12.19 2.49 0.30
CA VAL A 456 11.48 3.07 -0.85
C VAL A 456 10.16 3.71 -0.41
N PRO A 457 9.24 3.02 0.29
CA PRO A 457 8.03 3.68 0.80
C PRO A 457 8.35 4.85 1.72
N PHE A 458 9.33 4.67 2.62
CA PHE A 458 9.74 5.73 3.54
C PHE A 458 10.26 6.98 2.81
N GLY A 459 11.12 6.80 1.81
CA GLY A 459 11.68 7.89 1.01
C GLY A 459 10.61 8.62 0.21
N ILE A 460 9.65 7.89 -0.36
CA ILE A 460 8.50 8.49 -1.03
C ILE A 460 7.63 9.26 -0.04
N ASP A 461 7.31 8.71 1.13
CA ASP A 461 6.57 9.42 2.17
C ASP A 461 7.28 10.71 2.60
N LEU A 462 8.61 10.67 2.76
CA LEU A 462 9.42 11.85 3.10
C LEU A 462 9.38 12.89 1.98
N LEU A 463 9.48 12.47 0.72
CA LEU A 463 9.39 13.36 -0.45
C LEU A 463 8.03 14.05 -0.52
N PHE A 464 6.93 13.30 -0.39
CA PHE A 464 5.57 13.85 -0.39
C PHE A 464 5.34 14.75 0.83
N TYR A 465 5.90 14.41 1.99
CA TYR A 465 5.83 15.25 3.18
C TYR A 465 6.59 16.57 2.98
N ALA A 466 7.82 16.52 2.48
CA ALA A 466 8.64 17.69 2.20
C ALA A 466 7.98 18.60 1.15
N PHE A 467 7.46 18.01 0.07
CA PHE A 467 6.69 18.74 -0.93
C PHE A 467 5.45 19.40 -0.34
N ARG A 468 4.74 18.69 0.55
CA ARG A 468 3.58 19.24 1.26
C ARG A 468 3.97 20.35 2.24
N ALA A 469 5.08 20.24 2.94
CA ALA A 469 5.58 21.28 3.85
C ALA A 469 5.93 22.54 3.04
N TRP A 470 6.71 22.37 1.97
CA TRP A 470 7.11 23.45 1.06
C TRP A 470 5.91 24.16 0.42
N THR A 471 4.85 23.43 0.07
CA THR A 471 3.61 23.99 -0.48
C THR A 471 2.60 24.45 0.58
N ARG A 472 2.79 24.11 1.86
CA ARG A 472 1.92 24.58 2.96
C ARG A 472 2.27 25.97 3.40
N ASP A 473 3.54 26.33 3.38
CA ASP A 473 3.98 27.68 3.75
C ASP A 473 3.39 28.74 2.79
N THR A 474 3.01 28.35 1.58
CA THR A 474 2.24 29.22 0.67
C THR A 474 0.73 29.30 0.97
N TYR A 475 0.16 28.34 1.71
CA TYR A 475 -1.29 28.28 2.00
C TYR A 475 -1.66 28.71 3.43
N ALA A 476 -0.82 28.44 4.42
CA ALA A 476 -1.11 28.75 5.83
C ALA A 476 -1.18 30.26 6.11
N ASP A 477 -0.41 31.07 5.37
CA ASP A 477 -0.43 32.54 5.49
C ASP A 477 -1.65 33.21 4.83
N THR A 478 -2.54 32.45 4.17
CA THR A 478 -3.66 33.05 3.40
C THR A 478 -5.06 32.64 3.85
N HIS A 479 -5.18 31.73 4.81
CA HIS A 479 -6.46 31.41 5.44
C HIS A 479 -6.24 31.14 6.93
N PRO A 480 -6.32 32.17 7.80
CA PRO A 480 -6.72 31.88 9.17
C PRO A 480 -8.01 31.06 9.06
N GLN A 481 -8.03 29.90 9.69
CA GLN A 481 -9.28 29.18 9.92
C GLN A 481 -10.12 30.08 10.82
N HIS A 482 -10.77 31.09 10.24
CA HIS A 482 -11.85 31.79 10.90
C HIS A 482 -12.88 30.72 11.20
N GLY A 483 -13.11 30.50 12.50
CA GLY A 483 -14.12 29.59 12.98
C GLY A 483 -15.40 29.85 12.21
N SER A 484 -15.86 28.83 11.49
CA SER A 484 -17.26 28.69 11.17
C SER A 484 -17.99 28.43 12.49
N ALA A 485 -18.15 29.50 13.28
CA ALA A 485 -19.11 29.55 14.34
C ALA A 485 -20.48 29.35 13.68
N HIS A 486 -21.16 28.28 14.07
CA HIS A 486 -22.61 28.12 14.02
C HIS A 486 -23.34 28.91 12.91
N GLU A 487 -23.46 28.32 11.72
CA GLU A 487 -24.72 28.48 10.99
C GLU A 487 -25.79 27.76 11.79
N VAL A 488 -26.51 28.53 12.61
CA VAL A 488 -27.80 28.13 13.18
C VAL A 488 -28.75 27.94 11.98
N PRO A 489 -29.37 26.76 11.81
CA PRO A 489 -30.34 26.60 10.74
C PRO A 489 -31.55 27.53 11.00
N PRO A 490 -32.11 28.18 9.96
CA PRO A 490 -33.41 28.81 10.10
C PRO A 490 -34.45 27.72 10.42
N LEU A 491 -35.30 28.02 11.40
CA LEU A 491 -36.45 27.22 11.83
C LEU A 491 -37.41 26.89 10.68
#